data_AF-A0A2N9MFB8-F1
#
_entry.id   AF-A0A2N9MFB8-F1
#
_cell.length_a   1.000
_cell.length_b   1.000
_cell.length_c   1.000
_cell.angle_alpha   90.00
_cell.angle_beta   90.00
_cell.angle_gamma   90.00
#
_symmetry.space_group_name_H-M   'P 1'
#
loop_
_entity.id
_entity.type
_entity.pdbx_description
1 polymer ?
#
loop_
_entity_poly.entity_id
_entity_poly.type
_entity_poly.pdbx_seq_one_letter_code
_entity_poly.pdbx_strand_id
1 'polypeptide(L)'
;MIDLREQFKAAGFEIIDGRAVPGSIGVKKYGYVLYLEPQADQQWVALGPPYFQIRGLDCELEDRGYQKFWRHGDTRFPIRKTDLQTLHRFDEEAREILRLRSLYNESLGSTCARTVYDRLEGRPDR
;
A
#
# COMPACT_ATOMS: atom_id res chain seq x y z
N MET A 1 9.23 -13.05 22.55
CA MET A 1 8.96 -12.35 21.28
C MET A 1 7.77 -11.45 21.50
N ILE A 2 7.86 -10.16 21.17
CA ILE A 2 6.72 -9.24 21.27
C ILE A 2 5.78 -9.57 20.10
N ASP A 3 4.48 -9.73 20.39
CA ASP A 3 3.44 -9.96 19.38
C ASP A 3 3.46 -8.83 18.34
N LEU A 4 3.41 -9.18 17.05
CA LEU A 4 3.42 -8.22 15.94
C LEU A 4 2.27 -7.21 16.08
N ARG A 5 1.10 -7.65 16.55
CA ARG A 5 -0.06 -6.77 16.77
C ARG A 5 0.25 -5.69 17.81
N GLU A 6 0.97 -6.03 18.86
CA GLU A 6 1.35 -5.07 19.90
C GLU A 6 2.43 -4.11 19.40
N GLN A 7 3.34 -4.54 18.52
CA GLN A 7 4.30 -3.65 17.87
C GLN A 7 3.61 -2.60 17.00
N PHE A 8 2.62 -3.00 16.19
CA PHE A 8 1.82 -2.08 15.38
C PHE A 8 1.03 -1.10 16.26
N LYS A 9 0.37 -1.57 17.32
CA LYS A 9 -0.34 -0.68 18.26
C LYS A 9 0.60 0.31 18.95
N ALA A 10 1.77 -0.15 19.40
CA ALA A 10 2.78 0.71 20.03
C ALA A 10 3.30 1.80 19.08
N ALA A 11 3.39 1.48 17.79
CA ALA A 11 3.71 2.44 16.73
C ALA A 11 2.51 3.32 16.32
N GLY A 12 1.34 3.17 16.94
CA GLY A 12 0.15 3.99 16.70
C GLY A 12 -0.68 3.57 15.48
N PHE A 13 -0.57 2.32 15.04
CA PHE A 13 -1.47 1.75 14.04
C PHE A 13 -2.75 1.22 14.70
N GLU A 14 -3.86 1.40 14.01
CA GLU A 14 -5.13 0.72 14.30
C GLU A 14 -5.11 -0.66 13.63
N ILE A 15 -5.62 -1.68 14.33
CA ILE A 15 -5.74 -3.04 13.79
C ILE A 15 -7.21 -3.33 13.52
N ILE A 16 -7.51 -3.73 12.30
CA ILE A 16 -8.83 -4.19 11.84
C ILE A 16 -8.74 -5.62 11.36
N ASP A 17 -9.86 -6.31 11.25
CA ASP A 17 -9.90 -7.63 10.62
C ASP A 17 -9.60 -7.52 9.12
N GLY A 18 -8.77 -8.42 8.62
CA GLY A 18 -8.45 -8.50 7.20
C GLY A 18 -9.63 -9.09 6.41
N ARG A 19 -9.69 -8.75 5.12
CA ARG A 19 -10.83 -9.08 4.24
C ARG A 19 -10.57 -10.31 3.34
N ALA A 20 -9.34 -10.81 3.27
CA ALA A 20 -8.93 -11.81 2.27
C ALA A 20 -9.05 -13.25 2.79
N VAL A 21 -8.37 -13.57 3.90
CA VAL A 21 -8.38 -14.91 4.51
C VAL A 21 -8.69 -14.86 6.02
N PRO A 22 -9.25 -15.94 6.59
CA PRO A 22 -9.43 -16.05 8.04
C PRO A 22 -8.10 -15.86 8.80
N GLY A 23 -8.09 -14.96 9.78
CA GLY A 23 -6.89 -14.64 10.57
C GLY A 23 -5.98 -13.57 9.96
N SER A 24 -6.27 -13.09 8.75
CA SER A 24 -5.63 -11.88 8.22
C SER A 24 -6.00 -10.65 9.03
N ILE A 25 -5.11 -9.66 9.05
CA ILE A 25 -5.31 -8.39 9.74
C ILE A 25 -5.07 -7.24 8.77
N GLY A 26 -5.77 -6.13 8.96
CA GLY A 26 -5.44 -4.85 8.36
C GLY A 26 -4.76 -3.96 9.40
N VAL A 27 -3.62 -3.36 9.06
CA VAL A 27 -2.97 -2.33 9.87
C VAL A 27 -3.22 -0.97 9.21
N LYS A 28 -3.78 -0.03 9.97
CA LYS A 28 -4.27 1.24 9.46
C LYS A 28 -3.64 2.42 10.19
N LYS A 29 -3.16 3.40 9.42
CA LYS A 29 -2.61 4.66 9.95
C LYS A 29 -2.59 5.73 8.86
N TYR A 30 -2.71 7.00 9.22
CA TYR A 30 -2.72 8.15 8.31
C TYR A 30 -3.74 8.07 7.14
N GLY A 31 -4.82 7.29 7.29
CA GLY A 31 -5.80 7.06 6.24
C GLY A 31 -5.43 5.95 5.23
N TYR A 32 -4.32 5.25 5.44
CA TYR A 32 -3.89 4.11 4.65
C TYR A 32 -4.09 2.80 5.41
N VAL A 33 -4.28 1.71 4.67
CA VAL A 33 -4.37 0.35 5.22
C VAL A 33 -3.46 -0.59 4.45
N LEU A 34 -2.78 -1.47 5.18
CA LEU A 34 -2.03 -2.60 4.63
C LEU A 34 -2.62 -3.89 5.20
N TYR A 35 -2.93 -4.84 4.32
CA TYR A 35 -3.44 -6.14 4.74
C TYR A 35 -2.30 -7.16 4.84
N LEU A 36 -2.29 -7.88 5.95
CA LEU A 36 -1.28 -8.86 6.30
C LEU A 36 -1.93 -10.23 6.52
N GLU A 37 -1.29 -11.27 6.00
CA GLU A 37 -1.70 -12.65 6.22
C GLU A 37 -0.69 -13.39 7.10
N PRO A 38 -1.18 -14.23 8.02
CA PRO A 38 -0.31 -15.14 8.73
C PRO A 38 0.16 -16.26 7.78
N GLN A 39 1.47 -16.50 7.75
CA GLN A 39 2.07 -17.63 7.04
C GLN A 39 2.46 -18.73 8.04
N ALA A 40 2.78 -19.93 7.53
CA ALA A 40 3.49 -20.95 8.30
C ALA A 40 4.73 -20.34 8.98
N ASP A 41 5.04 -20.77 10.19
CA ASP A 41 6.16 -20.30 11.03
C ASP A 41 6.03 -18.90 11.65
N GLN A 42 4.80 -18.44 11.94
CA GLN A 42 4.52 -17.16 12.65
C GLN A 42 5.03 -15.91 11.91
N GLN A 43 5.33 -16.05 10.62
CA GLN A 43 5.67 -14.93 9.75
C GLN A 43 4.40 -14.27 9.23
N TRP A 44 4.49 -12.97 8.94
CA TRP A 44 3.39 -12.19 8.38
C TRP A 44 3.83 -11.61 7.05
N VAL A 45 2.99 -11.76 6.03
CA VAL A 45 3.28 -11.29 4.68
C VAL A 45 2.23 -10.27 4.27
N ALA A 46 2.68 -9.19 3.63
CA ALA A 46 1.78 -8.21 3.02
C ALA A 46 1.09 -8.80 1.79
N LEU A 47 -0.22 -8.67 1.74
CA LEU A 47 -1.05 -9.16 0.63
C LEU A 47 -0.92 -8.35 -0.66
N GLY A 48 -0.34 -7.16 -0.57
CA GLY A 48 -0.25 -6.21 -1.66
C GLY A 48 0.30 -4.88 -1.16
N PRO A 49 0.30 -3.86 -2.03
CA PRO A 49 0.68 -2.51 -1.62
C PRO A 49 -0.36 -1.90 -0.66
N PRO A 50 -0.02 -0.83 0.06
CA PRO A 50 -0.98 -0.11 0.86
C PRO A 50 -2.11 0.51 0.02
N TYR A 51 -3.30 0.54 0.60
CA TYR A 51 -4.49 1.19 0.03
C TYR A 51 -4.80 2.49 0.74
N PHE A 52 -5.26 3.50 0.02
CA PHE A 52 -5.88 4.67 0.63
C PHE A 52 -7.34 4.36 0.95
N GLN A 53 -7.76 4.58 2.19
CA GLN A 53 -9.12 4.26 2.62
C GLN A 53 -10.00 5.51 2.67
N ILE A 54 -11.04 5.52 1.84
CA ILE A 54 -12.04 6.61 1.81
C ILE A 54 -13.44 6.03 1.97
N ARG A 55 -14.15 6.43 3.03
CA ARG A 55 -15.51 5.95 3.34
C ARG A 55 -15.65 4.41 3.32
N GLY A 56 -14.61 3.70 3.78
CA GLY A 56 -14.58 2.23 3.83
C GLY A 56 -14.19 1.53 2.52
N LEU A 57 -13.95 2.29 1.46
CA LEU A 57 -13.46 1.80 0.17
C LEU A 57 -11.93 1.86 0.12
N ASP A 58 -11.35 0.79 -0.39
CA ASP A 58 -9.90 0.68 -0.59
C ASP A 58 -9.56 1.17 -2.00
N CYS A 59 -8.74 2.21 -2.07
CA CYS A 59 -8.27 2.82 -3.30
C CYS A 59 -6.80 2.46 -3.55
N GLU A 60 -6.51 1.91 -4.71
CA GLU A 60 -5.14 1.56 -5.10
C GLU A 60 -4.41 2.75 -5.74
N LEU A 61 -3.08 2.73 -5.65
CA LEU A 61 -2.21 3.69 -6.33
C LEU A 61 -2.04 3.29 -7.81
N GLU A 62 -2.57 4.10 -8.72
CA GLU A 62 -2.40 3.94 -10.17
C GLU A 62 -1.48 5.04 -10.73
N ASP A 63 -0.44 4.66 -11.47
CA ASP A 63 0.40 5.58 -12.25
C ASP A 63 0.00 5.56 -13.72
N ARG A 64 -0.21 6.74 -14.30
CA ARG A 64 -0.52 6.91 -15.72
C ARG A 64 0.58 7.63 -16.53
N GLY A 65 1.81 7.65 -16.01
CA GLY A 65 2.99 8.26 -16.62
C GLY A 65 3.07 9.78 -16.40
N TYR A 66 1.96 10.51 -16.54
CA TYR A 66 1.92 11.97 -16.32
C TYR A 66 1.46 12.36 -14.92
N GLN A 67 0.75 11.48 -14.22
CA GLN A 67 0.13 11.75 -12.92
C GLN A 67 -0.21 10.42 -12.23
N LYS A 68 -0.20 10.42 -10.89
CA LYS A 68 -0.69 9.31 -10.06
C LYS A 68 -2.11 9.57 -9.56
N PHE A 69 -2.91 8.52 -9.46
CA PHE A 69 -4.32 8.53 -9.09
C PHE A 69 -4.62 7.54 -7.98
N TRP A 70 -5.53 7.90 -7.09
CA TRP A 70 -6.23 6.92 -6.27
C TRP A 70 -7.36 6.35 -7.10
N ARG A 71 -7.42 5.02 -7.23
CA ARG A 71 -8.43 4.33 -8.06
C ARG A 71 -9.28 3.37 -7.21
N HIS A 72 -10.58 3.41 -7.42
CA HIS A 72 -11.52 2.37 -6.97
C HIS A 72 -12.53 2.06 -8.08
N GLY A 73 -12.50 0.84 -8.62
CA GLY A 73 -13.25 0.49 -9.83
C GLY A 73 -12.87 1.42 -10.99
N ASP A 74 -13.87 2.07 -11.60
CA ASP A 74 -13.67 3.03 -12.69
C ASP A 74 -13.42 4.46 -12.21
N THR A 75 -13.62 4.73 -10.92
CA THR A 75 -13.46 6.06 -10.33
C THR A 75 -11.99 6.33 -10.02
N ARG A 76 -11.53 7.54 -10.36
CA ARG A 76 -10.17 8.02 -10.11
C ARG A 76 -10.16 9.45 -9.61
N PHE A 77 -9.24 9.76 -8.72
CA PHE A 77 -8.97 11.14 -8.31
C PHE A 77 -7.46 11.39 -8.21
N PRO A 78 -6.99 12.59 -8.59
CA PRO A 78 -5.57 12.89 -8.65
C PRO A 78 -4.98 12.96 -7.25
N ILE A 79 -3.79 12.40 -7.10
CA ILE A 79 -3.05 12.38 -5.83
C ILE A 79 -2.22 13.65 -5.70
N ARG A 80 -2.20 14.24 -4.50
CA ARG A 80 -1.32 15.37 -4.17
C ARG A 80 0.03 14.86 -3.70
N LYS A 81 1.07 15.68 -3.87
CA LYS A 81 2.43 15.36 -3.37
C LYS A 81 2.45 15.00 -1.88
N THR A 82 1.67 15.71 -1.06
CA THR A 82 1.56 15.45 0.39
C THR A 82 1.02 14.07 0.70
N ASP A 83 0.08 13.57 -0.12
CA ASP A 83 -0.50 12.24 0.05
C ASP A 83 0.54 11.17 -0.29
N LEU A 84 1.36 11.37 -1.34
CA LEU A 84 2.46 10.45 -1.67
C LEU A 84 3.52 10.41 -0.57
N GLN A 85 3.86 11.57 0.03
CA GLN A 85 4.79 11.62 1.16
C GLN A 85 4.24 10.89 2.39
N THR A 86 2.93 11.01 2.64
CA THR A 86 2.27 10.35 3.76
C THR A 86 2.17 8.83 3.54
N LEU A 87 1.85 8.41 2.31
CA LEU A 87 1.89 7.00 1.91
C LEU A 87 3.29 6.40 2.09
N HIS A 88 4.32 7.11 1.63
CA HIS A 88 5.70 6.65 1.78
C HIS A 88 6.07 6.46 3.26
N ARG A 89 5.75 7.46 4.11
CA ARG A 89 5.98 7.36 5.55
C ARG A 89 5.25 6.17 6.17
N PHE A 90 3.99 5.95 5.77
CA PHE A 90 3.22 4.79 6.20
C PHE A 90 3.92 3.47 5.83
N ASP A 91 4.37 3.35 4.58
CA ASP A 91 5.00 2.14 4.06
C ASP A 91 6.32 1.83 4.77
N GLU A 92 7.18 2.84 5.02
CA GLU A 92 8.43 2.65 5.76
C GLU A 92 8.19 2.23 7.21
N GLU A 93 7.26 2.90 7.93
CA GLU A 93 6.92 2.52 9.31
C GLU A 93 6.39 1.07 9.38
N ALA A 94 5.56 0.65 8.41
CA ALA A 94 5.04 -0.71 8.35
C ALA A 94 6.13 -1.74 8.03
N ARG A 95 7.02 -1.44 7.07
CA ARG A 95 8.15 -2.31 6.69
C ARG A 95 9.14 -2.49 7.82
N GLU A 96 9.43 -1.43 8.58
CA GLU A 96 10.31 -1.49 9.75
C GLU A 96 9.78 -2.49 10.80
N ILE A 97 8.49 -2.43 11.12
CA ILE A 97 7.84 -3.34 12.07
C ILE A 97 7.83 -4.78 11.55
N LEU A 98 7.58 -4.97 10.25
CA LEU A 98 7.66 -6.27 9.59
C LEU A 98 9.10 -6.79 9.41
N ARG A 99 10.10 -5.98 9.76
CA ARG A 99 11.54 -6.27 9.55
C ARG A 99 11.87 -6.57 8.10
N LEU A 100 11.13 -5.97 7.18
CA LEU A 100 11.38 -6.07 5.76
C LEU A 100 12.56 -5.17 5.39
N ARG A 101 13.34 -5.61 4.41
CA ARG A 101 14.43 -4.78 3.88
C ARG A 101 13.84 -3.58 3.16
N SER A 102 14.19 -2.36 3.60
CA SER A 102 13.89 -1.15 2.85
C SER A 102 14.73 -1.15 1.57
N LEU A 103 14.07 -1.34 0.42
CA LEU A 103 14.71 -1.34 -0.89
C LEU A 103 14.54 0.05 -1.49
N TYR A 104 15.66 0.70 -1.81
CA TYR A 104 15.72 2.10 -2.27
C TYR A 104 14.66 2.47 -3.32
N ASN A 105 14.39 1.56 -4.27
CA ASN A 105 13.45 1.80 -5.36
C ASN A 105 11.98 1.79 -4.90
N GLU A 106 11.64 0.93 -3.93
CA GLU A 106 10.29 0.79 -3.38
C GLU A 106 9.96 1.95 -2.45
N SER A 107 10.96 2.42 -1.70
CA SER A 107 10.86 3.55 -0.79
C SER A 107 10.60 4.88 -1.50
N LEU A 108 11.11 5.11 -2.71
CA LEU A 108 10.94 6.42 -3.37
C LEU A 108 9.53 6.69 -3.95
N GLY A 109 8.55 5.80 -3.75
CA GLY A 109 7.21 5.93 -4.34
C GLY A 109 7.19 5.74 -5.86
N SER A 110 8.20 5.04 -6.38
CA SER A 110 8.30 4.69 -7.80
C SER A 110 7.47 3.46 -8.17
N THR A 111 7.11 2.64 -7.19
CA THR A 111 6.22 1.49 -7.34
C THR A 111 4.77 1.92 -7.16
N CYS A 112 3.89 1.34 -7.96
CA CYS A 112 2.44 1.58 -7.92
C CYS A 112 1.75 0.23 -8.06
N ALA A 113 0.54 0.11 -7.50
CA ALA A 113 -0.26 -1.11 -7.64
C ALA A 113 -0.56 -1.41 -9.11
N ARG A 114 -0.72 -0.34 -9.90
CA ARG A 114 -1.01 -0.40 -11.32
C ARG A 114 -0.25 0.68 -12.06
N THR A 115 0.34 0.32 -13.19
CA THR A 115 0.95 1.27 -14.13
C THR A 115 0.25 1.13 -15.49
N VAL A 116 -0.42 2.19 -15.95
CA VAL A 116 -1.09 2.24 -17.25
C VAL A 116 -0.46 3.34 -18.07
N TYR A 117 0.46 2.98 -18.94
CA TYR A 117 0.96 3.91 -19.94
C TYR A 117 -0.07 4.12 -21.05
N ASP A 118 -0.30 5.38 -21.38
CA ASP A 118 -0.96 5.73 -22.64
C ASP A 118 0.06 5.47 -23.76
N ARG A 119 0.04 4.28 -24.34
CA ARG A 119 0.84 4.01 -25.53
C ARG A 119 0.13 4.69 -26.69
N LEU A 120 0.83 5.56 -27.42
CA LEU A 120 0.38 6.01 -28.73
C LEU A 120 0.15 4.78 -29.60
N GLU A 121 -1.09 4.51 -29.99
CA GLU A 121 -1.38 3.55 -31.04
C GLU A 121 -0.75 4.06 -32.35
N GLY A 122 -0.06 3.17 -33.09
CA GLY A 122 0.42 3.48 -34.44
C GLY A 122 1.80 4.15 -34.54
N ARG A 123 2.73 3.91 -33.60
CA ARG A 123 4.15 4.22 -33.88
C ARG A 123 4.71 3.11 -34.80
N PRO A 124 4.96 3.36 -36.10
CA PRO A 124 5.62 2.37 -36.94
C PRO A 124 7.04 2.16 -36.40
N ASP A 125 7.41 0.89 -36.24
CA ASP A 125 8.79 0.51 -35.99
C ASP A 125 9.64 1.09 -37.14
N ARG A 126 10.61 1.93 -36.80
CA ARG A 126 11.55 2.51 -37.77
C ARG A 126 12.73 1.58 -37.98
#